data_AF-A0A962TCB5-F1
#
_entry.id   AF-A0A962TCB5-F1
#
_cell.length_a   1.000
_cell.length_b   1.000
_cell.length_c   1.000
_cell.angle_alpha   90.00
_cell.angle_beta   90.00
_cell.angle_gamma   90.00
#
_symmetry.space_group_name_H-M   'P 1'
#
loop_
_entity.id
_entity.type
_entity.pdbx_description
1 polymer ?
#
loop_
_entity_poly.entity_id
_entity_poly.type
_entity_poly.pdbx_seq_one_letter_code
_entity_poly.pdbx_strand_id
1 'polypeptide(L)'
;MIVNLFSKALETPQVLPEPLVKANRLFVKNIEKIMVFQMNALKSYLDIGLNQMRAAAEVTDVKSFQDFCKRQNEIAQTVQYRLMRDSKAMSDMSLRFKSEMDHLAQATLQDMLPKAA
;
A
#
# COMPACT_ATOMS: atom_id res chain seq x y z
N MET A 1 27.03 29.37 34.03
CA MET A 1 26.51 27.99 34.20
C MET A 1 25.15 27.81 33.52
N ILE A 2 24.18 28.73 33.72
CA ILE A 2 22.82 28.65 33.13
C ILE A 2 22.82 28.79 31.59
N VAL A 3 23.65 29.67 31.03
CA VAL A 3 23.77 29.86 29.56
C VAL A 3 24.25 28.60 28.83
N ASN A 4 25.06 27.77 29.50
CA ASN A 4 25.57 26.52 28.93
C ASN A 4 24.50 25.42 28.94
N LEU A 5 23.58 25.44 29.91
CA LEU A 5 22.42 24.54 29.96
C LEU A 5 21.40 24.87 28.86
N PHE A 6 21.17 26.16 28.57
CA PHE A 6 20.31 26.58 27.46
C PHE A 6 20.89 26.27 26.09
N SER A 7 22.20 26.45 25.91
CA SER A 7 22.88 26.10 24.65
C SER A 7 22.84 24.60 24.38
N LYS A 8 23.02 23.77 25.42
CA LYS A 8 22.94 22.31 25.36
C LYS A 8 21.50 21.77 25.18
N ALA A 9 20.49 22.55 25.55
CA ALA A 9 19.08 22.26 25.28
C ALA A 9 18.65 22.69 23.86
N LEU A 10 19.36 23.64 23.26
CA LEU A 10 19.19 24.10 21.86
C LEU A 10 20.06 23.32 20.86
N GLU A 11 21.00 22.49 21.33
CA GLU A 11 21.61 21.43 20.55
C GLU A 11 20.51 20.43 20.15
N THR A 12 19.81 20.76 19.06
CA THR A 12 19.00 19.79 18.34
C THR A 12 19.97 18.67 17.96
N PRO A 13 19.76 17.42 18.37
CA PRO A 13 20.64 16.33 17.97
C PRO A 13 20.75 16.37 16.45
N GLN A 14 21.96 16.56 15.90
CA GLN A 14 22.16 16.59 14.44
C GLN A 14 21.74 15.26 13.78
N VAL A 15 21.48 14.23 14.60
CA VAL A 15 21.06 12.89 14.21
C VAL A 15 19.69 12.60 14.81
N LEU A 16 18.73 12.23 13.95
CA LEU A 16 17.42 11.79 14.42
C LEU A 16 17.56 10.52 15.30
N PRO A 17 16.79 10.41 16.41
CA PRO A 17 16.70 9.19 17.20
C PRO A 17 16.43 7.95 16.33
N GLU A 18 17.13 6.85 16.61
CA GLU A 18 17.03 5.61 15.84
C GLU A 18 15.59 5.09 15.67
N PRO A 19 14.70 5.14 16.69
CA PRO A 19 13.29 4.78 16.54
C PRO A 19 12.54 5.64 15.50
N LEU A 20 12.84 6.94 15.43
CA LEU A 20 12.23 7.85 14.44
C LEU A 20 12.74 7.54 13.03
N VAL A 21 14.03 7.23 12.88
CA VAL A 21 14.60 6.78 11.59
C VAL A 21 13.95 5.47 11.13
N LYS A 22 13.76 4.51 12.05
CA LYS A 22 13.07 3.23 11.77
C LYS A 22 11.60 3.45 11.39
N ALA A 23 10.88 4.31 12.10
CA ALA A 23 9.50 4.69 11.76
C ALA A 23 9.41 5.28 10.35
N ASN A 24 10.26 6.26 10.03
CA ASN A 24 10.28 6.89 8.71
C ASN A 24 10.54 5.87 7.58
N ARG A 25 11.48 4.93 7.78
CA ARG A 25 11.74 3.84 6.83
C ARG A 25 10.53 2.93 6.64
N LEU A 26 9.83 2.57 7.73
CA LEU A 26 8.60 1.78 7.64
C LEU A 26 7.50 2.52 6.87
N PHE A 27 7.34 3.83 7.09
CA PHE A 27 6.39 4.64 6.33
C PHE A 27 6.71 4.66 4.84
N VAL A 28 7.96 4.93 4.45
CA VAL A 28 8.38 4.92 3.04
C VAL A 28 8.11 3.57 2.40
N LYS A 29 8.50 2.47 3.04
CA LYS A 29 8.25 1.11 2.55
C LYS A 29 6.76 0.81 2.37
N ASN A 30 5.90 1.32 3.24
CA ASN A 30 4.45 1.12 3.10
C ASN A 30 3.85 1.98 1.98
N ILE A 31 4.34 3.20 1.78
CA ILE A 31 3.98 4.04 0.62
C ILE A 31 4.40 3.36 -0.68
N GLU A 32 5.61 2.81 -0.76
CA GLU A 32 6.07 2.04 -1.92
C GLU A 32 5.14 0.86 -2.23
N LYS A 33 4.77 0.06 -1.22
CA LYS A 33 3.81 -1.04 -1.37
C LYS A 33 2.46 -0.57 -1.89
N ILE A 34 1.94 0.55 -1.37
CA ILE A 34 0.67 1.14 -1.82
C ILE A 34 0.78 1.61 -3.27
N MET A 35 1.88 2.27 -3.66
CA MET A 35 2.08 2.73 -5.03
C MET A 35 2.15 1.55 -6.01
N VAL A 36 2.90 0.49 -5.69
CA VAL A 36 2.96 -0.73 -6.49
C VAL A 36 1.57 -1.36 -6.62
N PHE A 37 0.80 -1.41 -5.52
CA PHE A 37 -0.58 -1.89 -5.55
C PHE A 37 -1.47 -1.06 -6.47
N GLN A 38 -1.44 0.27 -6.35
CA GLN A 38 -2.24 1.17 -7.20
C GLN A 38 -1.89 1.03 -8.68
N MET A 39 -0.60 0.91 -9.02
CA MET A 39 -0.16 0.70 -10.40
C MET A 39 -0.66 -0.64 -10.97
N ASN A 40 -0.61 -1.72 -10.17
CA ASN A 40 -1.10 -3.03 -10.58
C ASN A 40 -2.63 -3.05 -10.77
N ALA A 41 -3.36 -2.38 -9.88
CA ALA A 41 -4.80 -2.20 -10.01
C ALA A 41 -5.14 -1.42 -11.28
N LEU A 42 -4.49 -0.27 -11.51
CA LEU A 42 -4.68 0.55 -12.70
C LEU A 42 -4.41 -0.24 -13.98
N LYS A 43 -3.26 -0.92 -14.08
CA LYS A 43 -2.93 -1.77 -15.23
C LYS A 43 -4.03 -2.80 -15.49
N SER A 44 -4.51 -3.45 -14.44
CA SER A 44 -5.53 -4.48 -14.56
C SER A 44 -6.88 -3.96 -15.08
N TYR A 45 -7.31 -2.78 -14.61
CA TYR A 45 -8.55 -2.16 -15.10
C TYR A 45 -8.39 -1.66 -16.54
N LEU A 46 -7.21 -1.12 -16.91
CA LEU A 46 -6.90 -0.76 -18.29
C LEU A 46 -6.90 -1.98 -19.22
N ASP A 47 -6.33 -3.10 -18.79
CA ASP A 47 -6.33 -4.36 -19.54
C ASP A 47 -7.77 -4.84 -19.81
N ILE A 48 -8.68 -4.72 -18.82
CA ILE A 48 -10.11 -5.02 -19.01
C ILE A 48 -10.73 -4.10 -20.06
N GLY A 49 -10.50 -2.78 -19.97
CA GLY A 49 -11.04 -1.82 -20.92
C GLY A 49 -10.52 -2.02 -22.35
N LEU A 50 -9.22 -2.28 -22.51
CA LEU A 50 -8.61 -2.56 -23.81
C LEU A 50 -9.16 -3.86 -24.41
N ASN A 51 -9.34 -4.90 -23.61
CA ASN A 51 -9.96 -6.15 -24.07
C ASN A 51 -11.41 -5.94 -24.49
N GLN A 52 -12.16 -5.10 -23.78
CA GLN A 52 -13.53 -4.74 -24.18
C GLN A 52 -13.57 -3.98 -25.50
N MET A 53 -12.69 -3.02 -25.70
CA MET A 53 -12.61 -2.28 -26.98
C MET A 53 -12.23 -3.20 -28.14
N ARG A 54 -11.31 -4.15 -27.93
CA ARG A 54 -10.99 -5.17 -28.95
C ARG A 54 -12.19 -6.06 -29.26
N ALA A 55 -12.85 -6.58 -28.21
CA ALA A 55 -14.03 -7.42 -28.38
C ALA A 55 -15.18 -6.69 -29.09
N ALA A 56 -15.35 -5.39 -28.84
CA ALA A 56 -16.32 -4.56 -29.55
C ALA A 56 -15.94 -4.32 -31.01
N ALA A 57 -14.64 -4.14 -31.31
CA ALA A 57 -14.15 -3.98 -32.68
C ALA A 57 -14.28 -5.24 -33.53
N GLU A 58 -14.32 -6.42 -32.90
CA GLU A 58 -14.54 -7.72 -33.56
C GLU A 58 -16.03 -7.99 -33.88
N VAL A 59 -16.95 -7.13 -33.46
CA VAL A 59 -18.38 -7.28 -33.76
C VAL A 59 -18.66 -6.85 -35.20
N THR A 60 -18.96 -7.83 -36.06
CA THR A 60 -19.25 -7.62 -37.49
C THR A 60 -20.69 -7.97 -37.88
N ASP A 61 -21.40 -8.71 -37.02
CA ASP A 61 -22.74 -9.22 -37.28
C ASP A 61 -23.55 -9.49 -36.00
N VAL A 62 -24.84 -9.81 -36.14
CA VAL A 62 -25.76 -10.02 -35.01
C VAL A 62 -25.31 -11.17 -34.09
N LYS A 63 -24.66 -12.21 -34.62
CA LYS A 63 -24.17 -13.33 -33.82
C LYS A 63 -22.96 -12.91 -32.97
N SER A 64 -21.99 -12.22 -33.58
CA SER A 64 -20.84 -11.66 -32.86
C SER A 64 -21.28 -10.65 -31.79
N PHE A 65 -22.35 -9.88 -32.03
CA PHE A 65 -22.94 -8.98 -31.05
C PHE A 65 -23.58 -9.74 -29.88
N GLN A 66 -24.32 -10.81 -30.15
CA GLN A 66 -24.87 -11.67 -29.09
C GLN A 66 -23.77 -12.30 -28.24
N ASP A 67 -22.67 -12.75 -28.86
CA ASP A 67 -21.55 -13.34 -28.15
C ASP A 67 -20.78 -12.29 -27.33
N PHE A 68 -20.63 -11.07 -27.83
CA PHE A 68 -20.14 -9.92 -27.05
C PHE A 68 -21.02 -9.67 -25.81
N CYS A 69 -22.34 -9.63 -25.97
CA CYS A 69 -23.28 -9.47 -24.86
C CYS A 69 -23.17 -10.57 -23.80
N LYS A 70 -22.95 -11.83 -24.20
CA LYS A 70 -22.72 -12.95 -23.26
C LYS A 70 -21.44 -12.75 -22.45
N ARG A 71 -20.35 -12.29 -23.08
CA ARG A 71 -19.07 -12.01 -22.42
C ARG A 71 -19.14 -10.87 -21.41
N GLN A 72 -20.09 -9.95 -21.52
CA GLN A 72 -20.26 -8.87 -20.54
C GLN A 72 -20.48 -9.40 -19.11
N ASN A 73 -21.16 -10.54 -18.97
CA ASN A 73 -21.39 -11.15 -17.66
C ASN A 73 -20.09 -11.71 -17.05
N GLU A 74 -19.24 -12.34 -17.85
CA GLU A 74 -17.91 -12.83 -17.44
C GLU A 74 -16.99 -11.68 -17.01
N ILE A 75 -17.11 -10.54 -17.69
CA ILE A 75 -16.33 -9.35 -17.37
C ILE A 75 -16.82 -8.70 -16.07
N ALA A 76 -18.14 -8.67 -15.85
CA ALA A 76 -18.70 -8.25 -14.56
C ALA A 76 -18.19 -9.14 -13.41
N GLN A 77 -18.17 -10.46 -13.58
CA GLN A 77 -17.60 -11.39 -12.61
C GLN A 77 -16.11 -11.16 -12.38
N THR A 78 -15.35 -10.90 -13.46
CA THR A 78 -13.91 -10.60 -13.38
C THR A 78 -13.65 -9.31 -12.58
N VAL A 79 -14.43 -8.25 -12.84
CA VAL A 79 -14.34 -6.99 -12.09
C VAL A 79 -14.70 -7.20 -10.63
N GLN A 80 -15.79 -7.92 -10.34
CA GLN A 80 -16.21 -8.22 -8.97
C GLN A 80 -15.13 -8.99 -8.20
N TYR A 81 -14.58 -10.04 -8.80
CA TYR A 81 -13.52 -10.84 -8.19
C TYR A 81 -12.26 -9.99 -7.92
N ARG A 82 -11.88 -9.12 -8.86
CA ARG A 82 -10.76 -8.18 -8.67
C ARG A 82 -11.03 -7.20 -7.55
N LEU A 83 -12.21 -6.59 -7.49
CA LEU A 83 -12.58 -5.66 -6.42
C LEU A 83 -12.47 -6.32 -5.03
N MET A 84 -12.96 -7.55 -4.89
CA MET A 84 -12.84 -8.33 -3.66
C MET A 84 -11.37 -8.59 -3.30
N ARG A 85 -10.56 -8.99 -4.28
CA ARG A 85 -9.12 -9.22 -4.10
C ARG A 85 -8.37 -7.95 -3.70
N ASP A 86 -8.68 -6.83 -4.35
CA ASP A 86 -8.08 -5.53 -4.07
C ASP A 86 -8.43 -5.07 -2.65
N SER A 87 -9.68 -5.28 -2.23
CA SER A 87 -10.14 -5.02 -0.86
C SER A 87 -9.40 -5.85 0.18
N LYS A 88 -9.22 -7.15 -0.10
CA LYS A 88 -8.43 -8.04 0.77
C LYS A 88 -6.96 -7.61 0.83
N ALA A 89 -6.35 -7.32 -0.32
CA ALA A 89 -4.97 -6.87 -0.37
C ALA A 89 -4.76 -5.57 0.44
N MET A 90 -5.70 -4.63 0.34
CA MET A 90 -5.67 -3.39 1.11
C MET A 90 -5.81 -3.65 2.62
N SER A 91 -6.73 -4.53 3.03
CA SER A 91 -6.88 -4.93 4.44
C SER A 91 -5.59 -5.57 4.97
N ASP A 92 -4.99 -6.48 4.20
CA ASP A 92 -3.74 -7.14 4.56
C ASP A 92 -2.57 -6.15 4.65
N MET A 93 -2.52 -5.13 3.79
CA MET A 93 -1.52 -4.06 3.88
C MET A 93 -1.67 -3.25 5.18
N SER A 94 -2.90 -2.88 5.53
CA SER A 94 -3.19 -2.14 6.77
C SER A 94 -2.83 -2.94 8.03
N LEU A 95 -3.16 -4.24 8.06
CA LEU A 95 -2.81 -5.13 9.16
C LEU A 95 -1.29 -5.27 9.32
N ARG A 96 -0.57 -5.44 8.20
CA ARG A 96 0.90 -5.48 8.21
C ARG A 96 1.51 -4.19 8.70
N PHE A 97 1.04 -3.04 8.24
CA PHE A 97 1.51 -1.74 8.71
C PHE A 97 1.32 -1.58 10.22
N LYS A 98 0.12 -1.91 10.73
CA LYS A 98 -0.16 -1.90 12.17
C LYS A 98 0.81 -2.80 12.93
N SER A 99 1.03 -4.04 12.46
CA SER A 99 1.96 -4.98 13.10
C SER A 99 3.41 -4.49 13.08
N GLU A 100 3.88 -3.90 11.96
CA GLU A 100 5.23 -3.32 11.85
C GLU A 100 5.40 -2.14 12.84
N MET A 101 4.37 -1.32 13.03
CA MET A 101 4.36 -0.20 14.00
C MET A 101 4.31 -0.68 15.46
N ASP A 102 3.44 -1.64 15.78
CA ASP A 102 3.33 -2.21 17.12
C ASP A 102 4.65 -2.86 17.54
N HIS A 103 5.33 -3.56 16.61
CA HIS A 103 6.67 -4.12 16.83
C HIS A 103 7.73 -3.04 17.06
N LEU A 104 7.71 -1.94 16.30
CA LEU A 104 8.64 -0.82 16.51
C LEU A 104 8.45 -0.19 17.90
N ALA A 105 7.20 -0.01 18.34
CA ALA A 105 6.89 0.52 19.66
C ALA A 105 7.42 -0.41 20.77
N GLN A 106 7.20 -1.72 20.64
CA GLN A 106 7.72 -2.72 21.59
C GLN A 106 9.25 -2.74 21.63
N ALA A 107 9.93 -2.70 20.48
CA ALA A 107 11.38 -2.66 20.41
C ALA A 107 11.94 -1.38 21.07
N THR A 108 11.27 -0.24 20.85
CA THR A 108 11.65 1.04 21.47
C THR A 108 11.48 0.99 22.99
N LEU A 109 10.39 0.40 23.48
CA LEU A 109 10.17 0.19 24.92
C LEU A 109 11.21 -0.75 25.54
N GLN A 110 11.61 -1.82 24.83
CA GLN A 110 12.67 -2.73 25.30
C GLN A 110 14.04 -2.09 25.35
N ASP A 111 14.39 -1.23 24.36
CA ASP A 111 15.65 -0.47 24.38
C ASP A 111 15.67 0.62 25.46
N MET A 112 14.50 1.15 25.86
CA MET A 112 14.37 2.16 26.93
C MET A 112 14.23 1.56 28.33
N LEU A 113 13.81 0.30 28.47
CA LEU A 113 13.90 -0.42 29.73
C LEU A 113 15.40 -0.66 30.01
N PRO A 114 15.94 -0.16 31.14
CA PRO A 114 17.34 -0.33 31.42
C PRO A 114 17.67 -1.82 31.38
N LYS A 115 18.78 -2.18 30.75
CA LYS A 115 19.47 -3.45 31.04
C LYS A 115 19.75 -3.43 32.55
N ALA A 116 18.80 -3.94 33.33
CA ALA A 116 18.91 -4.07 34.76
C ALA A 116 19.98 -5.14 35.00
N ALA A 117 21.21 -4.66 35.15
CA ALA A 117 22.28 -5.34 35.86
C ALA A 117 22.02 -5.24 37.36
#